data_AF-A0A7I0K3D8-F1
#
_entry.id   AF-A0A7I0K3D8-F1
#
_cell.length_a   1.000
_cell.length_b   1.000
_cell.length_c   1.000
_cell.angle_alpha   90.00
_cell.angle_beta   90.00
_cell.angle_gamma   90.00
#
_symmetry.space_group_name_H-M   'P 1'
#
loop_
_entity.id
_entity.type
_entity.pdbx_description
1 polymer ?
#
loop_
_entity_poly.entity_id
_entity_poly.type
_entity_poly.pdbx_seq_one_letter_code
_entity_poly.pdbx_strand_id
1 'polypeptide(L)'
;MRLGYAYALGCAFLLGAANPASAAGCKPGDAGLAGHYYLRGVMEVGSELLLKKDGSFEFMLAYGANDQYGKGCWVKKGSTVEVIPAGRSSASTHHTPDDSGFSGLVLSISGRSLVWDINGSGHKGRFEK
;
A
#
# COMPACT_ATOMS: atom_id res chain seq x y z
N MET A 1 -1.79 -54.70 -44.27
CA MET A 1 -0.85 -53.74 -44.90
C MET A 1 -1.58 -52.43 -45.17
N ARG A 2 -1.30 -51.40 -44.37
CA ARG A 2 -1.41 -49.95 -44.63
C ARG A 2 -1.09 -49.25 -43.29
N LEU A 3 0.18 -48.90 -43.10
CA LEU A 3 0.78 -47.57 -43.30
C LEU A 3 0.42 -46.61 -42.15
N GLY A 4 1.45 -46.25 -41.39
CA GLY A 4 1.35 -45.56 -40.10
C GLY A 4 1.11 -44.06 -40.19
N TYR A 5 0.93 -43.46 -39.02
CA TYR A 5 1.06 -42.03 -38.78
C TYR A 5 1.64 -41.85 -37.37
N ALA A 6 2.89 -41.39 -37.32
CA ALA A 6 3.46 -40.77 -36.14
C ALA A 6 2.88 -39.36 -36.02
N TYR A 7 2.46 -38.92 -34.83
CA TYR A 7 2.31 -37.48 -34.57
C TYR A 7 2.69 -37.13 -33.13
N ALA A 8 3.84 -36.47 -33.06
CA ALA A 8 4.30 -35.38 -32.21
C ALA A 8 3.82 -35.25 -30.74
N LEU A 9 4.84 -35.22 -29.87
CA LEU A 9 4.87 -34.50 -28.60
C LEU A 9 4.20 -33.12 -28.68
N GLY A 10 3.25 -32.87 -27.79
CA GLY A 10 2.78 -31.54 -27.45
C GLY A 10 2.95 -31.31 -25.95
N CYS A 11 4.09 -30.75 -25.52
CA CYS A 11 4.25 -30.19 -24.19
C CYS A 11 3.37 -28.94 -24.08
N ALA A 12 2.21 -29.06 -23.43
CA ALA A 12 1.41 -27.90 -23.05
C ALA A 12 2.07 -27.22 -21.85
N PHE A 13 2.92 -26.23 -22.12
CA PHE A 13 3.36 -25.26 -21.11
C PHE A 13 2.15 -24.39 -20.76
N LEU A 14 1.49 -24.70 -19.65
CA LEU A 14 0.49 -23.82 -19.05
C LEU A 14 1.22 -22.57 -18.55
N LEU A 15 1.15 -21.49 -19.35
CA LEU A 15 1.47 -20.14 -18.91
C LEU A 15 0.46 -19.76 -17.83
N GLY A 16 0.78 -20.08 -16.58
CA GLY A 16 0.08 -19.54 -15.42
C GLY A 16 0.25 -18.03 -15.42
N ALA A 17 -0.81 -17.31 -15.80
CA ALA A 17 -0.88 -15.87 -15.58
C ALA A 17 -0.71 -15.63 -14.07
N ALA A 18 0.38 -14.97 -13.70
CA ALA A 18 0.56 -14.47 -12.34
C ALA A 18 -0.59 -13.50 -12.06
N ASN A 19 -1.56 -13.95 -11.27
CA ASN A 19 -2.67 -13.12 -10.83
C ASN A 19 -2.06 -12.09 -9.85
N PRO A 20 -1.96 -10.79 -10.18
CA PRO A 20 -1.51 -9.83 -9.20
C PRO A 20 -2.52 -9.83 -8.06
N ALA A 21 -2.07 -10.23 -6.88
CA ALA A 21 -2.88 -10.30 -5.68
C ALA A 21 -3.63 -8.97 -5.45
N SER A 22 -4.96 -9.05 -5.55
CA SER A 22 -5.98 -8.11 -5.10
C SER A 22 -5.62 -6.62 -5.01
N ALA A 23 -5.56 -5.94 -6.16
CA ALA A 23 -5.93 -4.53 -6.29
C ALA A 23 -7.37 -4.35 -6.84
N ALA A 24 -8.09 -5.45 -7.11
CA ALA A 24 -9.29 -5.51 -7.94
C ALA A 24 -10.59 -4.88 -7.35
N GLY A 25 -10.49 -4.03 -6.32
CA GLY A 25 -11.67 -3.41 -5.70
C GLY A 25 -11.50 -1.94 -5.29
N CYS A 26 -10.31 -1.35 -5.46
CA CYS A 26 -10.11 0.05 -5.11
C CYS A 26 -10.66 0.97 -6.20
N LYS A 27 -11.17 2.13 -5.80
CA LYS A 27 -11.47 3.21 -6.75
C LYS A 27 -10.17 3.91 -7.14
N PRO A 28 -9.97 4.30 -8.41
CA PRO A 28 -8.79 5.05 -8.82
C PRO A 28 -8.51 6.24 -7.88
N GLY A 29 -7.24 6.37 -7.49
CA GLY A 29 -6.79 7.43 -6.60
C GLY A 29 -6.51 8.74 -7.36
N ASP A 30 -6.33 9.83 -6.60
CA ASP A 30 -5.90 11.11 -7.18
C ASP A 30 -4.49 10.97 -7.79
N ALA A 31 -4.37 11.09 -9.11
CA ALA A 31 -3.10 10.86 -9.81
C ALA A 31 -1.97 11.81 -9.36
N GLY A 32 -2.28 13.00 -8.85
CA GLY A 32 -1.28 13.94 -8.31
C GLY A 32 -0.71 13.51 -6.96
N LEU A 33 -1.48 12.73 -6.19
CA LEU A 33 -1.07 12.16 -4.91
C LEU A 33 -0.48 10.74 -5.04
N ALA A 34 -0.69 10.04 -6.15
CA ALA A 34 -0.03 8.76 -6.40
C ALA A 34 1.51 8.88 -6.47
N GLY A 35 2.24 7.98 -5.83
CA GLY A 35 3.69 7.81 -5.90
C GLY A 35 4.27 7.22 -4.61
N HIS A 36 5.60 7.13 -4.55
CA HIS A 36 6.32 6.53 -3.43
C HIS A 36 6.79 7.60 -2.46
N TYR A 37 6.53 7.40 -1.17
CA TYR A 37 6.82 8.35 -0.11
C TYR A 37 7.71 7.73 0.95
N TYR A 38 8.64 8.53 1.48
CA TYR A 38 9.55 8.16 2.54
C TYR A 38 9.27 9.03 3.77
N LEU A 39 9.19 8.39 4.94
CA LEU A 39 8.97 9.09 6.19
C LEU A 39 10.20 9.90 6.61
N ARG A 40 9.96 11.15 7.01
CA ARG A 40 10.93 12.08 7.58
C ARG A 40 10.42 12.64 8.91
N GLY A 41 11.35 13.05 9.77
CA GLY A 41 11.04 13.80 10.98
C GLY A 41 10.61 12.97 12.19
N VAL A 42 10.69 11.63 12.11
CA VAL A 42 10.42 10.72 13.23
C VAL A 42 11.71 9.98 13.57
N MET A 43 12.17 10.10 14.82
CA MET A 43 13.40 9.46 15.27
C MET A 43 13.19 7.95 15.38
N GLU A 44 14.21 7.17 15.00
CA GLU A 44 14.22 5.69 15.11
C GLU A 44 13.15 4.92 14.33
N VAL A 45 12.32 5.62 13.54
CA VAL A 45 11.26 5.04 12.72
C VAL A 45 11.61 5.21 11.25
N GLY A 46 11.77 4.09 10.54
CA GLY A 46 11.78 4.05 9.08
C GLY A 46 10.40 3.70 8.56
N SER A 47 9.90 4.37 7.53
CA SER A 47 8.65 3.97 6.89
C SER A 47 8.56 4.44 5.46
N GLU A 48 7.90 3.63 4.64
CA GLU A 48 7.60 3.89 3.25
C GLU A 48 6.12 3.69 2.98
N LEU A 49 5.57 4.54 2.11
CA LEU A 49 4.18 4.48 1.66
C LEU A 49 4.14 4.63 0.15
N LEU A 50 3.65 3.60 -0.54
CA LEU A 50 3.39 3.64 -1.97
C LEU A 50 1.90 3.83 -2.21
N LEU A 51 1.51 4.97 -2.77
CA LEU A 51 0.14 5.21 -3.27
C LEU A 51 0.10 4.96 -4.78
N LYS A 52 -0.61 3.93 -5.24
CA LYS A 52 -0.73 3.62 -6.67
C LYS A 52 -1.91 4.36 -7.30
N LYS A 53 -1.81 4.64 -8.60
CA LYS A 53 -2.86 5.37 -9.36
C LYS A 53 -4.19 4.62 -9.40
N ASP A 54 -4.17 3.29 -9.32
CA ASP A 54 -5.35 2.44 -9.26
C ASP A 54 -6.11 2.52 -7.92
N GLY A 55 -5.60 3.31 -6.96
CA GLY A 55 -6.20 3.48 -5.63
C GLY A 55 -5.76 2.42 -4.62
N SER A 56 -4.87 1.50 -4.98
CA SER A 56 -4.25 0.60 -4.01
C SER A 56 -3.01 1.22 -3.35
N PHE A 57 -2.64 0.74 -2.17
CA PHE A 57 -1.40 1.15 -1.50
C PHE A 57 -0.58 -0.03 -0.99
N GLU A 58 0.71 0.23 -0.75
CA GLU A 58 1.59 -0.61 0.05
C GLU A 58 2.28 0.23 1.12
N PHE A 59 2.42 -0.30 2.31
CA PHE A 59 2.99 0.37 3.48
C PHE A 59 3.98 -0.57 4.16
N MET A 60 5.09 0.01 4.62
CA MET A 60 6.03 -0.63 5.54
C MET A 60 6.44 0.38 6.61
N LEU A 61 6.61 -0.09 7.84
CA LEU A 61 7.25 0.63 8.93
C LEU A 61 8.17 -0.31 9.68
N ALA A 62 9.35 0.18 10.03
CA ALA A 62 10.34 -0.48 10.88
C ALA A 62 10.62 0.42 12.08
N TYR A 63 10.46 -0.13 13.28
CA TYR A 63 10.71 0.56 14.54
C TYR A 63 11.26 -0.44 15.58
N GLY A 64 12.57 -0.38 15.83
CA GLY A 64 13.24 -1.35 16.69
C GLY A 64 13.08 -2.78 16.16
N ALA A 65 12.42 -3.65 16.94
CA ALA A 65 12.07 -5.02 16.55
C ALA A 65 10.63 -5.16 16.03
N ASN A 66 9.90 -4.06 15.89
CA ASN A 66 8.53 -4.03 15.38
C ASN A 66 8.53 -3.63 13.90
N ASP A 67 8.22 -4.60 13.04
CA ASP A 67 7.99 -4.36 11.62
C ASP A 67 6.51 -4.50 11.31
N GLN A 68 5.97 -3.48 10.64
CA GLN A 68 4.57 -3.43 10.26
C GLN A 68 4.40 -3.31 8.76
N TYR A 69 3.42 -4.02 8.21
CA TYR A 69 3.14 -4.03 6.78
C TYR A 69 1.65 -3.84 6.54
N GLY A 70 1.31 -3.15 5.45
CA GLY A 70 -0.07 -2.86 5.08
C GLY A 70 -0.28 -2.85 3.59
N LYS A 71 -1.43 -3.38 3.15
CA LYS A 71 -1.96 -3.23 1.80
C LYS A 71 -3.46 -2.98 1.88
N GLY A 72 -4.01 -2.31 0.87
CA GLY A 72 -5.43 -2.02 0.81
C GLY A 72 -5.73 -0.90 -0.17
N CYS A 73 -6.79 -0.14 0.10
CA CYS A 73 -7.20 0.98 -0.74
C CYS A 73 -6.89 2.31 -0.06
N TRP A 74 -6.60 3.34 -0.85
CA TRP A 74 -6.49 4.70 -0.37
C TRP A 74 -7.47 5.61 -1.10
N VAL A 75 -7.87 6.68 -0.44
CA VAL A 75 -8.80 7.67 -0.99
C VAL A 75 -8.45 9.06 -0.49
N LYS A 76 -8.56 10.05 -1.38
CA LYS A 76 -8.50 11.46 -1.01
C LYS A 76 -9.87 11.93 -0.52
N LYS A 77 -9.95 12.56 0.64
CA LYS A 77 -11.15 13.21 1.16
C LYS A 77 -10.84 14.63 1.60
N GLY A 78 -11.23 15.61 0.77
CA GLY A 78 -10.91 17.01 1.02
C GLY A 78 -9.40 17.23 1.14
N SER A 79 -8.94 17.62 2.33
CA SER A 79 -7.54 17.89 2.65
C SER A 79 -6.78 16.68 3.23
N THR A 80 -7.36 15.48 3.21
CA THR A 80 -6.70 14.27 3.72
C THR A 80 -6.59 13.17 2.67
N VAL A 81 -5.64 12.27 2.91
CA VAL A 81 -5.55 10.95 2.31
C VAL A 81 -5.81 9.93 3.40
N GLU A 82 -6.79 9.06 3.20
CA GLU A 82 -7.05 7.91 4.05
C GLU A 82 -6.45 6.65 3.42
N VAL A 83 -5.65 5.92 4.19
CA VAL A 83 -5.00 4.67 3.82
C VAL A 83 -5.68 3.55 4.61
N ILE A 84 -6.53 2.77 3.93
CA ILE A 84 -7.48 1.84 4.55
C ILE A 84 -7.02 0.39 4.30
N PRO A 85 -6.50 -0.32 5.32
CA PRO A 85 -6.04 -1.69 5.17
C PRO A 85 -7.14 -2.62 4.66
N ALA A 86 -6.75 -3.64 3.89
CA ALA A 86 -7.67 -4.69 3.46
C ALA A 86 -8.41 -5.30 4.67
N GLY A 87 -9.71 -5.57 4.51
CA GLY A 87 -10.57 -6.06 5.59
C GLY A 87 -11.08 -4.98 6.55
N ARG A 88 -10.72 -3.70 6.33
CA ARG A 88 -11.27 -2.57 7.10
C ARG A 88 -12.12 -1.66 6.23
N SER A 89 -13.08 -0.99 6.87
CA SER A 89 -13.94 0.03 6.25
C SER A 89 -13.43 1.47 6.45
N SER A 90 -12.47 1.67 7.36
CA SER A 90 -11.90 2.97 7.69
C SER A 90 -10.42 2.90 8.07
N ALA A 91 -9.72 4.00 7.88
CA ALA A 91 -8.35 4.19 8.37
C ALA A 91 -8.35 4.59 9.85
N SER A 92 -7.27 4.29 10.57
CA SER A 92 -7.07 4.74 11.95
C SER A 92 -6.56 6.19 11.99
N THR A 93 -7.08 6.98 12.93
CA THR A 93 -6.54 8.29 13.30
C THR A 93 -5.52 8.21 14.45
N HIS A 94 -5.38 7.04 15.07
CA HIS A 94 -4.59 6.81 16.29
C HIS A 94 -3.44 5.83 16.08
N HIS A 95 -3.08 5.53 14.83
CA HIS A 95 -1.96 4.63 14.57
C HIS A 95 -0.64 5.18 15.15
N THR A 96 0.16 4.30 15.76
CA THR A 96 1.49 4.58 16.30
C THR A 96 2.50 3.50 15.89
N PRO A 97 3.81 3.82 15.79
CA PRO A 97 4.86 2.82 15.58
C PRO A 97 4.88 1.69 16.62
N ASP A 98 4.36 1.91 17.83
CA ASP A 98 4.27 0.90 18.90
C ASP A 98 3.14 -0.12 18.72
N ASP A 99 2.20 0.12 17.78
CA ASP A 99 1.11 -0.81 17.53
C ASP A 99 1.66 -2.18 17.10
N SER A 100 0.99 -3.26 17.47
CA SER A 100 1.37 -4.62 17.05
C SER A 100 1.19 -4.87 15.54
N GLY A 101 0.71 -3.89 14.79
CA GLY A 101 0.49 -3.99 13.35
C GLY A 101 -0.26 -2.80 12.77
N PHE A 102 -0.27 -2.72 11.44
CA PHE A 102 -0.79 -1.57 10.73
C PHE A 102 -2.32 -1.50 10.77
N SER A 103 -2.84 -0.38 11.28
CA SER A 103 -4.29 -0.16 11.46
C SER A 103 -4.90 0.84 10.46
N GLY A 104 -4.09 1.37 9.54
CA GLY A 104 -4.46 2.43 8.59
C GLY A 104 -3.94 3.80 9.04
N LEU A 105 -3.99 4.77 8.12
CA LEU A 105 -3.55 6.14 8.38
C LEU A 105 -4.53 7.16 7.82
N VAL A 106 -4.78 8.23 8.57
CA VAL A 106 -5.33 9.48 8.03
C VAL A 106 -4.22 10.51 7.95
N LEU A 107 -3.87 10.93 6.73
CA LEU A 107 -2.75 11.80 6.45
C LEU A 107 -3.25 13.16 5.94
N SER A 108 -2.75 14.25 6.52
CA SER A 108 -3.08 15.59 6.03
C SER A 108 -2.23 15.95 4.82
N ILE A 109 -2.86 16.50 3.77
CA ILE A 109 -2.16 16.94 2.57
C ILE A 109 -1.50 18.30 2.83
N SER A 110 -0.19 18.38 2.60
CA SER A 110 0.60 19.60 2.76
C SER A 110 1.51 19.77 1.53
N GLY A 111 0.99 20.44 0.50
CA GLY A 111 1.68 20.55 -0.79
C GLY A 111 1.79 19.16 -1.44
N ARG A 112 3.02 18.70 -1.67
CA ARG A 112 3.29 17.35 -2.22
C ARG A 112 3.47 16.29 -1.13
N SER A 113 3.61 16.68 0.12
CA SER A 113 3.83 15.77 1.25
C SER A 113 2.53 15.34 1.91
N LEU A 114 2.58 14.21 2.61
CA LEU A 114 1.51 13.70 3.44
C LEU A 114 1.96 13.71 4.90
N VAL A 115 1.22 14.39 5.77
CA VAL A 115 1.59 14.59 7.17
C VAL A 115 0.83 13.58 8.04
N TRP A 116 1.57 12.79 8.79
CA TRP A 116 1.05 11.87 9.79
C TRP A 116 1.12 12.53 11.16
N ASP A 117 -0.05 12.72 11.78
CA ASP A 117 -0.15 13.10 13.18
C ASP A 117 -0.16 11.82 14.03
N ILE A 118 0.98 11.48 14.61
CA ILE A 118 1.20 10.18 15.27
C ILE A 118 0.31 10.12 16.51
N ASN A 119 -0.56 9.12 16.55
CA ASN A 119 -1.60 8.97 17.58
C ASN A 119 -2.52 10.20 17.78
N GLY A 120 -2.57 11.14 16.82
CA GLY A 120 -3.29 12.42 17.01
C GLY A 120 -2.71 13.30 18.12
N SER A 121 -1.42 13.13 18.44
CA SER A 121 -0.74 13.80 19.56
C SER A 121 -0.23 15.22 19.22
N GLY A 122 -0.20 15.57 17.94
CA GLY A 122 0.52 16.73 17.41
C GLY A 122 1.99 16.45 17.06
N HIS A 123 2.55 15.31 17.47
CA HIS A 123 3.87 14.86 17.00
C HIS A 123 3.76 14.36 15.56
N LYS A 124 4.52 14.97 14.64
CA LYS A 124 4.30 14.82 13.21
C LYS A 124 5.46 14.16 12.49
N GLY A 125 5.13 13.07 11.79
CA GLY A 125 5.94 12.55 10.70
C GLY A 125 5.50 13.14 9.36
N ARG A 126 6.42 13.23 8.40
CA ARG A 126 6.11 13.71 7.05
C ARG A 126 6.56 12.68 6.02
N PHE A 127 5.61 12.16 5.27
CA PHE A 127 5.86 11.36 4.07
C PHE A 127 6.15 12.29 2.90
N GLU A 128 7.36 12.20 2.37
CA GLU A 128 7.86 13.02 1.26
C GLU A 128 8.18 12.17 0.04
N LYS A 129 7.94 12.75 -1.14
CA LYS A 129 8.17 12.15 -2.47
C LYS A 129 9.46 12.65 -3.07
#